data_AF-A0A931MML1-F1
#
_entry.id   AF-A0A931MML1-F1
#
_cell.length_a   1.000
_cell.length_b   1.000
_cell.length_c   1.000
_cell.angle_alpha   90.00
_cell.angle_beta   90.00
_cell.angle_gamma   90.00
#
_symmetry.space_group_name_H-M   'P 1'
#
loop_
_entity.id
_entity.type
_entity.pdbx_description
1 polymer ?
#
loop_
_entity_poly.entity_id
_entity_poly.type
_entity_poly.pdbx_seq_one_letter_code
_entity_poly.pdbx_strand_id
1 'polypeptide(L)'
;MDEHISLADVSQLVVTEIETFVVPAPRPDQLGEALPAAWFAQQLDEMRAALIEPYIVEIDGDGRFPGSIPKPVPRQVAIVAEDDEIFLAYDPDPDGDFALIFKSASGFGVPVR
;
A
#
# COMPACT_ATOMS: atom_id res chain seq x y z
N MET A 1 9.61 -4.19 -22.27
CA MET A 1 9.91 -2.76 -22.13
C MET A 1 9.56 -2.51 -20.69
N ASP A 2 10.55 -2.67 -19.81
CA ASP A 2 10.32 -2.68 -18.37
C ASP A 2 10.15 -1.23 -17.95
N GLU A 3 8.91 -0.74 -18.02
CA GLU A 3 8.53 0.56 -17.50
C GLU A 3 8.55 0.45 -15.97
N HIS A 4 9.74 0.54 -15.40
CA HIS A 4 9.90 0.75 -13.96
C HIS A 4 9.29 2.12 -13.62
N ILE A 5 8.12 2.11 -12.98
CA ILE A 5 7.49 3.29 -12.40
C ILE A 5 8.46 3.96 -11.41
N SER A 6 8.64 5.28 -11.52
CA SER A 6 9.57 5.99 -10.64
C SER A 6 8.94 6.24 -9.26
N LEU A 7 9.77 6.43 -8.22
CA LEU A 7 9.26 6.78 -6.88
C LEU A 7 8.43 8.07 -6.88
N ALA A 8 8.75 9.02 -7.77
CA ALA A 8 7.97 10.23 -7.95
C ALA A 8 6.59 9.94 -8.54
N ASP A 9 6.51 9.03 -9.51
CA ASP A 9 5.23 8.59 -10.10
C ASP A 9 4.39 7.82 -9.07
N VAL A 10 5.03 6.98 -8.24
CA VAL A 10 4.35 6.28 -7.13
C VAL A 10 3.80 7.28 -6.12
N SER A 11 4.60 8.29 -5.72
CA SER A 11 4.13 9.35 -4.82
C SER A 11 2.92 10.08 -5.39
N GLN A 12 2.99 10.43 -6.68
CA GLN A 12 1.90 11.15 -7.34
C GLN A 12 0.64 10.29 -7.46
N LEU A 13 0.79 9.00 -7.77
CA LEU A 13 -0.31 8.05 -7.83
C LEU A 13 -1.07 8.00 -6.50
N VAL A 14 -0.36 7.81 -5.38
CA VAL A 14 -0.97 7.72 -4.04
C VAL A 14 -1.69 9.01 -3.68
N VAL A 15 -1.07 10.16 -3.93
CA VAL A 15 -1.70 11.47 -3.69
C VAL A 15 -2.98 11.61 -4.52
N THR A 16 -2.93 11.26 -5.81
CA THR A 16 -4.09 11.33 -6.69
C THR A 16 -5.22 10.41 -6.23
N GLU A 17 -4.94 9.19 -5.77
CA GLU A 17 -5.95 8.27 -5.22
C GLU A 17 -6.63 8.88 -3.98
N ILE A 18 -5.86 9.48 -3.05
CA ILE A 18 -6.40 10.15 -1.86
C ILE A 18 -7.25 11.37 -2.22
N GLU A 19 -6.80 12.18 -3.18
CA GLU A 19 -7.48 13.42 -3.58
C GLU A 19 -8.75 13.17 -4.40
N THR A 20 -8.78 12.09 -5.16
CA THR A 20 -9.91 11.73 -6.03
C THR A 20 -10.88 10.74 -5.41
N PHE A 21 -10.61 10.29 -4.17
CA PHE A 21 -11.48 9.36 -3.46
C PHE A 21 -12.91 9.87 -3.36
N VAL A 22 -13.85 9.05 -3.83
CA VAL A 22 -15.29 9.32 -3.76
C VAL A 22 -15.91 8.49 -2.65
N VAL A 23 -16.52 9.15 -1.66
CA VAL A 23 -17.24 8.47 -0.58
C VAL A 23 -18.35 7.58 -1.19
N PRO A 24 -18.35 6.27 -0.90
CA PRO A 24 -19.35 5.37 -1.45
C PRO A 24 -20.78 5.78 -1.03
N ALA A 25 -21.69 5.80 -2.01
CA ALA A 25 -23.10 5.96 -1.71
C ALA A 25 -23.63 4.70 -0.98
N PRO A 26 -24.45 4.85 0.09
CA PRO A 26 -25.06 3.71 0.76
C PRO A 26 -25.91 2.91 -0.22
N ARG A 27 -25.77 1.59 -0.22
CA ARG A 27 -26.61 0.73 -1.05
C ARG A 27 -27.87 0.31 -0.30
N PRO A 28 -29.03 0.17 -0.97
CA PRO A 28 -30.28 -0.20 -0.32
C PRO A 28 -30.27 -1.57 0.36
N ASP A 29 -29.40 -2.48 -0.08
CA ASP A 29 -29.22 -3.84 0.40
C ASP A 29 -28.11 -3.98 1.45
N GLN A 30 -27.45 -2.88 1.84
CA GLN A 30 -26.38 -2.90 2.83
C GLN A 30 -26.92 -3.18 4.23
N LEU A 31 -26.27 -4.11 4.94
CA LEU A 31 -26.52 -4.36 6.36
C LEU A 31 -25.77 -3.34 7.22
N GLY A 32 -26.44 -2.82 8.25
CA GLY A 32 -25.88 -1.84 9.18
C GLY A 32 -26.08 -0.39 8.75
N GLU A 33 -25.55 0.54 9.55
CA GLU A 33 -25.57 1.96 9.25
C GLU A 33 -24.35 2.34 8.40
N ALA A 34 -24.55 3.22 7.41
CA ALA A 34 -23.46 3.77 6.64
C ALA A 34 -22.58 4.67 7.52
N LEU A 35 -21.26 4.59 7.35
CA LEU A 35 -20.34 5.51 8.01
C LEU A 35 -20.61 6.95 7.53
N PRO A 36 -20.51 7.95 8.43
CA PRO A 36 -20.77 9.33 8.07
C PRO A 36 -19.65 9.87 7.17
N ALA A 37 -20.00 10.76 6.23
CA ALA A 37 -19.03 11.41 5.34
C ALA A 37 -17.85 12.09 6.08
N ALA A 38 -18.11 12.64 7.27
CA ALA A 38 -17.07 13.26 8.10
C ALA A 38 -16.00 12.26 8.56
N TRP A 39 -16.37 10.99 8.76
CA TRP A 39 -15.40 9.95 9.10
C TRP A 39 -14.44 9.72 7.94
N PHE A 40 -14.93 9.63 6.70
CA PHE A 40 -14.07 9.48 5.52
C PHE A 40 -13.14 10.68 5.33
N ALA A 41 -13.63 11.90 5.52
CA ALA A 41 -12.80 13.10 5.45
C ALA A 41 -11.65 13.06 6.47
N GLN A 42 -11.95 12.69 7.72
CA GLN A 42 -10.94 12.51 8.75
C GLN A 42 -9.91 11.43 8.37
N GLN A 43 -10.36 10.28 7.86
CA GLN A 43 -9.45 9.20 7.47
C GLN A 43 -8.54 9.60 6.30
N LEU A 44 -9.04 10.37 5.33
CA LEU A 44 -8.21 10.90 4.25
C LEU A 44 -7.15 11.88 4.78
N ASP A 45 -7.48 12.69 5.79
CA ASP A 45 -6.50 13.57 6.45
C ASP A 45 -5.43 12.76 7.21
N GLU A 46 -5.83 11.70 7.91
CA GLU A 46 -4.90 10.77 8.58
C GLU A 46 -3.97 10.08 7.57
N MET A 47 -4.51 9.61 6.43
CA MET A 47 -3.71 9.03 5.35
C MET A 47 -2.68 10.03 4.80
N ARG A 48 -3.07 11.29 4.56
CA ARG A 48 -2.14 12.34 4.10
C ARG A 48 -1.01 12.59 5.10
N ALA A 49 -1.33 12.57 6.40
CA ALA A 49 -0.35 12.79 7.45
C ALA A 49 0.65 11.62 7.59
N ALA A 50 0.25 10.40 7.21
CA ALA A 50 1.09 9.21 7.24
C ALA A 50 1.99 9.04 6.00
N LEU A 51 1.78 9.82 4.94
CA LEU A 51 2.63 9.77 3.74
C LEU A 51 4.06 10.20 4.07
N ILE A 52 5.02 9.50 3.47
CA ILE A 52 6.44 9.78 3.59
C ILE A 52 7.07 9.95 2.20
N GLU A 53 8.33 10.43 2.16
CA GLU A 53 9.13 10.37 0.93
C GLU A 53 9.33 8.89 0.55
N PRO A 54 8.87 8.44 -0.64
CA PRO A 54 8.91 7.02 -0.94
C PRO A 54 10.32 6.47 -1.08
N TYR A 55 10.52 5.22 -0.66
CA TYR A 55 11.79 4.51 -0.82
C TYR A 55 11.58 3.03 -1.13
N ILE A 56 12.54 2.43 -1.85
CA ILE A 56 12.48 1.01 -2.22
C ILE A 56 13.02 0.13 -1.09
N VAL A 57 12.28 -0.93 -0.79
CA VAL A 57 12.69 -2.01 0.10
C VAL A 57 12.56 -3.33 -0.63
N GLU A 58 13.51 -4.23 -0.37
CA GLU A 58 13.41 -5.62 -0.79
C GLU A 58 12.69 -6.43 0.29
N ILE A 59 11.64 -7.16 -0.10
CA ILE A 59 10.82 -7.98 0.78
C ILE A 59 10.80 -9.42 0.27
N ASP A 60 10.71 -10.39 1.19
CA ASP A 60 10.50 -11.78 0.82
C ASP A 60 9.07 -11.95 0.28
N GLY A 61 8.92 -12.12 -1.04
CA GLY A 61 7.63 -12.38 -1.67
C GLY A 61 7.18 -13.83 -1.51
N ASP A 62 5.87 -14.07 -1.46
CA ASP A 62 5.31 -15.42 -1.50
C ASP A 62 5.29 -15.94 -2.95
N GLY A 63 6.25 -16.81 -3.28
CA GLY A 63 6.34 -17.41 -4.61
C GLY A 63 5.16 -18.34 -4.92
N ARG A 64 4.07 -17.84 -5.50
CA ARG A 64 3.09 -18.67 -6.21
C ARG A 64 3.58 -18.99 -7.61
N PHE A 65 4.61 -19.84 -7.72
CA PHE A 65 4.89 -20.52 -8.98
C PHE A 65 3.97 -21.75 -9.08
N PRO A 66 3.11 -21.86 -10.11
CA PRO A 66 2.36 -23.10 -10.31
C PRO A 66 3.35 -24.24 -10.60
N GLY A 67 3.52 -25.15 -9.62
CA GLY A 67 4.25 -26.41 -9.78
C GLY A 67 5.67 -26.50 -9.23
N SER A 68 6.17 -25.54 -8.44
CA SER A 68 7.47 -25.67 -7.77
C SER A 68 7.38 -25.34 -6.27
N ILE A 69 8.33 -25.87 -5.49
CA ILE A 69 8.44 -25.64 -4.03
C ILE A 69 8.36 -24.12 -3.78
N PRO A 70 7.50 -23.64 -2.85
CA PRO A 70 7.44 -22.22 -2.51
C PRO A 70 8.83 -21.74 -2.13
N LYS A 71 9.43 -20.90 -2.97
CA LYS A 71 10.67 -20.22 -2.66
C LYS A 71 10.34 -18.75 -2.49
N PRO A 72 10.82 -18.11 -1.41
CA PRO A 72 10.79 -16.66 -1.31
C PRO A 72 11.52 -16.10 -2.53
N VAL A 73 10.82 -15.30 -3.33
CA VAL A 73 11.46 -14.50 -4.38
C VAL A 73 11.49 -13.08 -3.85
N PRO A 74 12.68 -12.47 -3.72
CA PRO A 74 12.77 -11.08 -3.30
C PRO A 74 11.97 -10.19 -4.26
N ARG A 75 11.14 -9.33 -3.71
CA ARG A 75 10.35 -8.33 -4.44
C ARG A 75 10.78 -6.94 -4.01
N GLN A 76 10.88 -6.03 -4.95
CA GLN A 76 11.13 -4.63 -4.66
C GLN A 76 9.79 -3.91 -4.58
N VAL A 77 9.51 -3.32 -3.42
CA VAL A 77 8.31 -2.54 -3.19
C VAL A 77 8.70 -1.11 -2.78
N ALA A 78 7.86 -0.14 -3.13
CA ALA A 78 8.00 1.23 -2.67
C ALA A 78 7.21 1.44 -1.38
N ILE A 79 7.87 1.81 -0.29
CA ILE A 79 7.17 2.24 0.93
C ILE A 79 6.71 3.67 0.72
N VAL A 80 5.41 3.92 0.89
CA VAL A 80 4.76 5.22 0.60
C VAL A 80 4.14 5.87 1.84
N ALA A 81 3.82 5.07 2.86
CA ALA A 81 3.35 5.55 4.15
C ALA A 81 3.88 4.67 5.27
N GLU A 82 4.04 5.25 6.45
CA GLU A 82 4.50 4.58 7.65
C GLU A 82 3.63 4.95 8.85
N ASP A 83 3.18 3.94 9.57
CA ASP A 83 2.56 4.05 10.89
C ASP A 83 3.38 3.25 11.91
N ASP A 84 3.05 3.28 13.20
CA ASP A 84 3.82 2.65 14.27
C ASP A 84 4.08 1.15 14.02
N GLU A 85 3.06 0.43 13.53
CA GLU A 85 3.10 -1.03 13.38
C GLU A 85 3.14 -1.52 11.93
N ILE A 86 2.82 -0.66 10.96
CA ILE A 86 2.54 -1.05 9.58
C ILE A 86 3.21 -0.09 8.58
N PHE A 87 3.71 -0.64 7.48
CA PHE A 87 4.04 0.12 6.28
C PHE A 87 2.96 -0.09 5.21
N LEU A 88 2.62 0.97 4.49
CA LEU A 88 1.93 0.85 3.21
C LEU A 88 2.96 0.78 2.10
N ALA A 89 2.94 -0.31 1.35
CA ALA A 89 3.84 -0.57 0.24
C ALA A 89 3.08 -0.63 -1.08
N TYR A 90 3.72 -0.16 -2.15
CA TYR A 90 3.29 -0.34 -3.52
C TYR A 90 4.21 -1.36 -4.22
N ASP A 91 3.63 -2.46 -4.68
CA ASP A 91 4.29 -3.47 -5.50
C ASP A 91 4.05 -3.12 -6.98
N PRO A 92 5.08 -2.68 -7.73
CA PRO A 92 4.92 -2.28 -9.12
C PRO A 92 4.73 -3.46 -10.10
N ASP A 93 4.79 -4.72 -9.65
CA ASP A 93 4.79 -5.90 -10.54
C ASP A 93 3.61 -6.88 -10.26
N PRO A 94 2.90 -7.40 -11.27
CA PRO A 94 2.84 -6.95 -12.67
C PRO A 94 1.74 -5.91 -12.95
N ASP A 95 0.76 -5.75 -12.06
CA ASP A 95 -0.41 -4.88 -12.28
C ASP A 95 -0.39 -3.60 -11.41
N GLY A 96 0.59 -3.46 -10.51
CA GLY A 96 0.65 -2.36 -9.56
C GLY A 96 -0.40 -2.50 -8.45
N ASP A 97 -0.02 -3.01 -7.28
CA ASP A 97 -0.94 -3.19 -6.15
C ASP A 97 -0.39 -2.61 -4.84
N PHE A 98 -1.28 -2.32 -3.90
CA PHE A 98 -0.92 -1.87 -2.56
C PHE A 98 -1.00 -3.01 -1.55
N ALA A 99 0.03 -3.13 -0.72
CA ALA A 99 0.11 -4.11 0.34
C ALA A 99 0.37 -3.44 1.70
N LEU A 100 -0.29 -3.97 2.73
CA LEU A 100 0.03 -3.65 4.12
C LEU A 100 1.10 -4.61 4.62
N ILE A 101 2.18 -4.04 5.15
CA ILE A 101 3.32 -4.77 5.65
C ILE A 101 3.42 -4.53 7.16
N PHE A 102 3.29 -5.59 7.96
CA PHE A 102 3.51 -5.49 9.40
C PHE A 102 4.99 -5.46 9.73
N LYS A 103 5.44 -4.44 10.47
CA LYS A 103 6.84 -4.31 10.91
C LYS A 103 7.31 -5.50 11.76
N SER A 104 6.37 -6.16 12.44
CA SER A 104 6.62 -7.33 13.29
C SER A 104 6.87 -8.63 12.53
N ALA A 105 6.54 -8.71 11.24
CA ALA A 105 6.86 -9.88 10.43
C ALA A 105 8.36 -9.87 10.10
N SER A 106 9.13 -10.70 10.83
CA SER A 106 10.58 -10.85 10.66
C SER A 106 10.95 -11.19 9.22
N GLY A 107 11.70 -10.31 8.55
CA GLY A 107 12.13 -10.44 7.15
C GLY A 107 12.40 -9.10 6.46
N PHE A 108 11.90 -7.99 7.00
CA PHE A 108 12.14 -6.66 6.44
C PHE A 108 13.57 -6.20 6.72
N GLY A 109 14.38 -6.04 5.66
CA GLY A 109 15.67 -5.35 5.71
C GLY A 109 15.54 -3.85 5.95
N VAL A 110 14.49 -3.41 6.65
CA VAL A 110 14.21 -2.00 6.94
C VAL A 110 15.01 -1.63 8.18
N PRO A 111 16.00 -0.72 8.08
CA PRO A 111 16.67 -0.20 9.27
C PRO A 111 15.64 0.56 10.11
N VAL A 112 15.36 0.04 11.31
CA VAL A 112 14.60 0.76 12.34
C VAL A 112 15.39 2.05 12.63
N ARG A 113 14.79 3.21 12.33
CA ARG A 113 15.34 4.51 12.71
C ARG A 113 14.91 4.90 14.12
#